data_AF-A0A3A9VW76-F1
#
_entry.id   AF-A0A3A9VW76-F1
#
_cell.length_a   1.000
_cell.length_b   1.000
_cell.length_c   1.000
_cell.angle_alpha   90.00
_cell.angle_beta   90.00
_cell.angle_gamma   90.00
#
_symmetry.space_group_name_H-M   'P 1'
#
loop_
_entity.id
_entity.type
_entity.pdbx_description
1 polymer ?
#
loop_
_entity_poly.entity_id
_entity_poly.type
_entity_poly.pdbx_seq_one_letter_code
_entity_poly.pdbx_strand_id
1 'polypeptide(L)'
;MRPARFQQFAIDTYRAAGLGAEPWNEKTKRPYGVKVRLASGAEVWHAITTQSREGDDFERPEEPVEKDAPEPVAVPELGAGRVRLLDVERHLVALLTNAGSTEMARVYGYSDREQPGRSPGFGVEFHSGARAFASFVHAMRSGQAPGQPFDLPAEV
;
A
#
# COMPACT_ATOMS: atom_id res chain seq x y z
N MET A 1 6.56 2.78 12.77
CA MET A 1 6.44 1.48 12.09
C MET A 1 7.59 1.22 11.11
N ARG A 2 8.41 0.19 11.37
CA ARG A 2 9.47 -0.30 10.48
C ARG A 2 8.89 -0.95 9.20
N PRO A 3 9.63 -0.97 8.07
CA PRO A 3 9.12 -1.47 6.79
C PRO A 3 8.57 -2.89 6.82
N ALA A 4 9.25 -3.83 7.50
CA ALA A 4 8.80 -5.22 7.60
C ALA A 4 7.46 -5.37 8.36
N ARG A 5 7.29 -4.59 9.45
CA ARG A 5 6.03 -4.55 10.20
C ARG A 5 4.91 -3.96 9.35
N PHE A 6 5.19 -2.90 8.63
CA PHE A 6 4.19 -2.30 7.75
C PHE A 6 3.80 -3.22 6.60
N GLN A 7 4.76 -3.94 6.00
CA GLN A 7 4.47 -4.95 4.97
C GLN A 7 3.53 -6.03 5.51
N GLN A 8 3.83 -6.59 6.68
CA GLN A 8 3.00 -7.61 7.29
C GLN A 8 1.61 -7.09 7.62
N PHE A 9 1.52 -5.89 8.22
CA PHE A 9 0.26 -5.22 8.52
C PHE A 9 -0.61 -5.02 7.27
N ALA A 10 -0.02 -4.56 6.16
CA ALA A 10 -0.74 -4.38 4.90
C ALA A 10 -1.24 -5.72 4.34
N ILE A 11 -0.41 -6.76 4.36
CA ILE A 11 -0.80 -8.12 3.91
C ILE A 11 -1.99 -8.64 4.72
N ASP A 12 -1.94 -8.52 6.05
CA ASP A 12 -3.01 -9.00 6.92
C ASP A 12 -4.30 -8.21 6.72
N THR A 13 -4.19 -6.89 6.54
CA THR A 13 -5.33 -6.01 6.20
C THR A 13 -5.99 -6.43 4.89
N TYR A 14 -5.22 -6.64 3.83
CA TYR A 14 -5.77 -7.01 2.52
C TYR A 14 -6.40 -8.41 2.54
N ARG A 15 -5.78 -9.37 3.26
CA ARG A 15 -6.35 -10.71 3.44
C ARG A 15 -7.66 -10.69 4.21
N ALA A 16 -7.74 -9.88 5.27
CA ALA A 16 -8.98 -9.71 6.04
C ALA A 16 -10.12 -9.14 5.18
N ALA A 17 -9.80 -8.34 4.16
CA ALA A 17 -10.75 -7.83 3.16
C ALA A 17 -11.07 -8.83 2.04
N GLY A 18 -10.54 -10.06 2.07
CA GLY A 18 -10.78 -11.09 1.06
C GLY A 18 -9.92 -10.98 -0.20
N LEU A 19 -8.91 -10.10 -0.21
CA LEU A 19 -7.93 -10.03 -1.29
C LEU A 19 -6.84 -11.09 -1.11
N GLY A 20 -6.27 -11.58 -2.21
CA GLY A 20 -5.01 -12.31 -2.13
C GLY A 20 -3.89 -11.32 -1.84
N ALA A 21 -3.05 -11.57 -0.83
CA ALA A 21 -1.89 -10.72 -0.56
C ALA A 21 -0.68 -11.56 -0.15
N GLU A 22 0.47 -11.27 -0.76
CA GLU A 22 1.74 -11.97 -0.54
C GLU A 22 2.92 -11.00 -0.51
N PRO A 23 3.96 -11.29 0.28
CA PRO A 23 5.16 -10.46 0.27
C PRO A 23 5.82 -10.48 -1.12
N TRP A 24 6.27 -9.31 -1.55
CA TRP A 24 7.05 -9.11 -2.76
C TRP A 24 8.32 -8.34 -2.46
N ASN A 25 9.41 -8.70 -3.15
CA ASN A 25 10.65 -7.92 -3.13
C ASN A 25 11.39 -8.08 -4.47
N GLU A 26 12.24 -7.10 -4.76
CA GLU A 26 13.27 -7.15 -5.81
C GLU A 26 14.65 -7.09 -5.16
N LYS A 27 14.86 -7.92 -4.12
CA LYS A 27 16.11 -7.97 -3.35
C LYS A 27 16.55 -6.57 -2.91
N THR A 28 17.66 -6.06 -3.45
CA THR A 28 18.27 -4.79 -3.05
C THR A 28 17.53 -3.56 -3.55
N LYS A 29 16.77 -3.65 -4.66
CA LYS A 29 16.14 -2.48 -5.28
C LYS A 29 14.83 -2.09 -4.60
N ARG A 30 14.06 -3.10 -4.16
CA ARG A 30 12.81 -2.97 -3.39
C ARG A 30 12.77 -4.12 -2.37
N PRO A 31 13.35 -3.94 -1.19
CA PRO A 31 13.42 -5.01 -0.19
C PRO A 31 12.04 -5.39 0.36
N TYR A 32 11.05 -4.49 0.22
CA TYR A 32 9.68 -4.69 0.69
C TYR A 32 8.67 -4.29 -0.38
N GLY A 33 7.51 -4.96 -0.33
CA GLY A 33 6.42 -4.78 -1.26
C GLY A 33 5.34 -5.85 -1.08
N VAL A 34 4.21 -5.70 -1.75
CA VAL A 34 3.09 -6.64 -1.65
C VAL A 34 2.55 -6.91 -3.05
N LYS A 35 2.33 -8.19 -3.38
CA LYS A 35 1.47 -8.57 -4.50
C LYS A 35 0.06 -8.67 -3.99
N VAL A 36 -0.85 -7.88 -4.56
CA VAL A 36 -2.28 -7.92 -4.25
C VAL A 36 -3.00 -8.54 -5.43
N ARG A 37 -3.78 -9.59 -5.19
CA ARG A 37 -4.65 -10.26 -6.17
C ARG A 37 -6.09 -9.90 -5.87
N LEU A 38 -6.75 -9.31 -6.87
CA LEU A 38 -8.16 -8.92 -6.83
C LEU A 38 -9.08 -10.12 -7.09
N ALA A 39 -10.36 -9.99 -6.80
CA ALA A 39 -11.37 -11.04 -7.05
C ALA A 39 -11.46 -11.44 -8.54
N SER A 40 -11.16 -10.52 -9.46
CA SER A 40 -11.10 -10.79 -10.91
C SER A 40 -9.89 -11.65 -11.33
N GLY A 41 -8.96 -11.91 -10.40
CA GLY A 41 -7.66 -12.55 -10.67
C GLY A 41 -6.60 -11.60 -11.21
N ALA A 42 -6.94 -10.33 -11.46
CA ALA A 42 -5.95 -9.29 -11.73
C ALA A 42 -5.01 -9.10 -10.53
N GLU A 43 -3.78 -8.71 -10.81
CA GLU A 43 -2.77 -8.45 -9.78
C GLU A 43 -2.24 -7.02 -9.87
N VAL A 44 -2.04 -6.41 -8.71
CA VAL A 44 -1.35 -5.13 -8.55
C VAL A 44 -0.26 -5.31 -7.51
N TRP A 45 0.97 -4.99 -7.88
CA TRP A 45 2.13 -5.12 -7.00
C TRP A 45 2.61 -3.73 -6.63
N HIS A 46 2.71 -3.45 -5.33
CA HIS A 46 3.26 -2.19 -4.85
C HIS A 46 4.57 -2.41 -4.10
N ALA A 47 5.53 -1.51 -4.32
CA ALA A 47 6.73 -1.45 -3.49
C ALA A 47 6.37 -0.91 -2.11
N ILE A 48 7.25 -1.06 -1.13
CA ILE A 48 7.20 -0.31 0.12
C ILE A 48 8.58 0.27 0.34
N THR A 49 8.66 1.60 0.43
CA THR A 49 9.81 2.32 0.97
C THR A 49 9.37 3.12 2.18
N THR A 50 10.28 3.36 3.12
CA THR A 50 9.97 4.11 4.34
C THR A 50 10.98 5.21 4.57
N GLN A 51 10.50 6.30 5.16
CA GLN A 51 11.32 7.33 5.76
C GLN A 51 11.19 7.16 7.28
N SER A 52 12.30 6.93 7.96
CA SER A 52 12.34 6.92 9.42
C SER A 52 12.01 8.29 9.99
N ARG A 53 11.55 8.30 11.24
CA ARG A 53 11.48 9.55 12.01
C ARG A 53 12.87 10.14 12.19
N GLU A 54 12.96 11.42 12.51
CA GLU A 54 14.23 12.04 12.88
C GLU A 54 14.81 11.39 14.14
N GLY A 55 16.11 11.09 14.13
CA GLY A 55 16.82 10.48 15.26
C GLY A 55 16.56 8.97 15.47
N ASP A 56 15.93 8.29 14.52
CA ASP A 56 15.65 6.85 14.65
C ASP A 56 16.94 6.01 14.61
N ASP A 57 17.07 5.09 15.56
CA ASP A 57 18.18 4.14 15.67
C ASP A 57 17.68 2.71 15.42
N PHE A 58 18.21 2.08 14.37
CA PHE A 58 17.79 0.75 13.94
C PHE A 58 18.37 -0.38 14.80
N GLU A 59 19.44 -0.11 15.56
CA GLU A 59 20.06 -1.07 16.49
C GLU A 59 19.27 -1.21 17.80
N ARG A 60 18.41 -0.22 18.10
CA ARG A 60 17.50 -0.26 19.25
C ARG A 60 16.17 -0.89 18.89
N PRO A 61 15.40 -1.42 19.86
CA PRO A 61 14.02 -1.81 19.63
C PRO A 61 13.19 -0.64 19.07
N GLU A 62 12.26 -0.94 18.18
CA GLU A 62 11.29 0.06 17.75
C GLU A 62 10.37 0.45 18.90
N GLU A 63 10.11 1.75 19.04
CA GLU A 63 9.16 2.33 20.00
C GLU A 63 7.94 2.85 19.22
N PRO A 64 6.84 2.08 19.14
CA PRO A 64 5.60 2.54 18.52
C PRO A 64 5.06 3.80 19.19
N VAL A 65 4.54 4.73 18.39
CA VAL A 65 3.82 5.90 18.89
C VAL A 65 2.36 5.73 18.51
N GLU A 66 1.49 5.57 19.51
CA GLU A 66 0.07 5.33 19.32
C GLU A 66 -0.77 6.53 19.74
N LYS A 67 -1.79 6.85 18.94
CA LYS A 67 -2.87 7.81 19.23
C LYS A 67 -4.18 7.28 18.62
N ASP A 68 -5.15 8.16 18.39
CA ASP A 68 -6.36 7.82 17.65
C ASP A 68 -6.00 7.33 16.24
N ALA A 69 -6.63 6.21 15.85
CA ALA A 69 -6.55 5.70 14.49
C ALA A 69 -7.24 6.69 13.51
N PRO A 70 -6.90 6.64 12.21
CA PRO A 70 -7.56 7.47 11.22
C PRO A 70 -9.08 7.25 11.22
N GLU A 71 -9.86 8.32 10.98
CA GLU A 71 -11.31 8.21 10.90
C GLU A 71 -11.72 7.22 9.79
N PRO A 72 -12.63 6.26 10.09
CA PRO A 72 -13.09 5.32 9.09
C PRO A 72 -13.76 6.00 7.89
N VAL A 73 -13.50 5.48 6.70
CA VAL A 73 -14.05 5.96 5.43
C VAL A 73 -14.87 4.87 4.73
N ALA A 74 -15.74 5.25 3.79
CA ALA A 74 -16.40 4.27 2.93
C ALA A 74 -15.37 3.55 2.06
N VAL A 75 -15.44 2.22 1.99
CA VAL A 75 -14.58 1.42 1.11
C VAL A 75 -15.22 1.34 -0.28
N PRO A 76 -14.58 1.88 -1.33
CA PRO A 76 -15.13 1.79 -2.68
C PRO A 76 -15.12 0.33 -3.18
N GLU A 77 -16.24 -0.18 -3.68
CA GLU A 77 -16.30 -1.53 -4.25
C GLU A 77 -15.46 -1.65 -5.54
N LEU A 78 -14.74 -2.76 -5.68
CA LEU A 78 -14.07 -3.11 -6.94
C LEU A 78 -15.03 -3.97 -7.76
N GLY A 79 -15.44 -3.49 -8.93
CA GLY A 79 -16.31 -4.25 -9.82
C GLY A 79 -15.69 -5.57 -10.30
N ALA A 80 -16.52 -6.51 -10.75
CA ALA A 80 -16.06 -7.83 -11.24
C ALA A 80 -15.41 -7.81 -12.63
N GLY A 81 -15.47 -6.67 -13.33
CA GLY A 81 -14.93 -6.48 -14.68
C GLY A 81 -13.53 -5.88 -14.68
N ARG A 82 -13.25 -5.04 -15.67
CA ARG A 82 -12.01 -4.25 -15.69
C ARG A 82 -12.05 -3.20 -14.58
N VAL A 83 -10.97 -3.10 -13.83
CA VAL A 83 -10.84 -2.20 -12.68
C VAL A 83 -9.78 -1.16 -13.00
N ARG A 84 -10.14 0.13 -12.88
CA ARG A 84 -9.18 1.22 -13.04
C ARG A 84 -8.17 1.18 -11.90
N LEU A 85 -6.89 1.41 -12.17
CA LEU A 85 -5.88 1.42 -11.11
C LEU A 85 -6.13 2.49 -10.05
N LEU A 86 -6.78 3.59 -10.43
CA LEU A 86 -7.23 4.61 -9.48
C LEU A 86 -8.26 4.07 -8.48
N ASP A 87 -9.16 3.18 -8.91
CA ASP A 87 -10.15 2.58 -8.03
C ASP A 87 -9.47 1.57 -7.09
N VAL A 88 -8.46 0.83 -7.58
CA VAL A 88 -7.62 -0.04 -6.75
C VAL A 88 -6.87 0.78 -5.69
N GLU A 89 -6.25 1.90 -6.07
CA GLU A 89 -5.57 2.80 -5.14
C GLU A 89 -6.51 3.26 -4.02
N ARG A 90 -7.68 3.79 -4.37
CA ARG A 90 -8.67 4.27 -3.40
C ARG A 90 -9.19 3.15 -2.50
N HIS A 91 -9.39 1.96 -3.06
CA HIS A 91 -9.79 0.79 -2.29
C HIS A 91 -8.73 0.40 -1.25
N LEU A 92 -7.45 0.26 -1.66
CA LEU A 92 -6.37 -0.10 -0.73
C LEU A 92 -6.15 0.97 0.35
N VAL A 93 -6.25 2.26 -0.02
CA VAL A 93 -6.21 3.38 0.93
C VAL A 93 -7.34 3.26 1.96
N ALA A 94 -8.57 3.02 1.53
CA ALA A 94 -9.71 2.87 2.43
C ALA A 94 -9.58 1.65 3.35
N LEU A 95 -9.10 0.51 2.83
CA LEU A 95 -8.84 -0.68 3.63
C LEU A 95 -7.82 -0.41 4.75
N LEU A 96 -6.69 0.22 4.42
CA LEU A 96 -5.67 0.56 5.42
C LEU A 96 -6.17 1.61 6.41
N THR A 97 -6.92 2.62 5.95
CA THR A 97 -7.53 3.62 6.83
C THR A 97 -8.44 2.96 7.86
N ASN A 98 -9.24 1.98 7.44
CA ASN A 98 -10.21 1.29 8.28
C ASN A 98 -9.63 0.12 9.09
N ALA A 99 -8.34 -0.18 8.95
CA ALA A 99 -7.68 -1.29 9.64
C ALA A 99 -7.46 -1.03 11.14
N GLY A 100 -7.75 0.17 11.64
CA GLY A 100 -7.75 0.49 13.06
C GLY A 100 -6.36 0.60 13.71
N SER A 101 -5.30 0.81 12.92
CA SER A 101 -3.96 1.01 13.48
C SER A 101 -3.85 2.35 14.20
N THR A 102 -3.63 2.31 15.51
CA THR A 102 -3.37 3.47 16.36
C THR A 102 -1.99 4.11 16.11
N GLU A 103 -1.09 3.45 15.36
CA GLU A 103 0.20 4.03 14.95
C GLU A 103 0.09 4.96 13.73
N MET A 104 -0.95 4.77 12.90
CA MET A 104 -1.14 5.54 11.67
C MET A 104 -1.88 6.85 11.96
N ALA A 105 -1.32 7.96 11.50
CA ALA A 105 -1.98 9.26 11.54
C ALA A 105 -2.85 9.47 10.30
N ARG A 106 -2.39 9.02 9.14
CA ARG A 106 -3.09 9.21 7.86
C ARG A 106 -2.65 8.19 6.82
N VAL A 107 -3.59 7.78 5.97
CA VAL A 107 -3.33 7.10 4.69
C VAL A 107 -3.88 7.98 3.56
N TYR A 108 -3.20 8.05 2.43
CA TYR A 108 -3.66 8.87 1.30
C TYR A 108 -3.21 8.30 -0.05
N GLY A 109 -4.04 8.47 -1.08
CA GLY A 109 -3.68 8.14 -2.47
C GLY A 109 -2.74 9.16 -3.09
N TYR A 110 -1.86 8.73 -3.97
CA TYR A 110 -1.00 9.63 -4.74
C TYR A 110 -1.76 10.41 -5.79
N SER A 111 -2.91 9.91 -6.21
CA SER A 111 -3.79 10.57 -7.18
C SER A 111 -4.59 11.71 -6.56
N ASP A 112 -4.73 11.75 -5.24
CA ASP A 112 -5.45 12.79 -4.50
C ASP A 112 -4.55 13.99 -4.12
N ARG A 113 -3.26 13.95 -4.48
CA ARG A 113 -2.31 15.05 -4.25
C ARG A 113 -2.54 16.18 -5.25
N GLU A 114 -2.30 17.43 -4.83
CA GLU A 114 -2.40 18.64 -5.67
C GLU A 114 -1.56 18.51 -6.97
N GLN A 115 -0.40 17.87 -6.87
CA GLN A 115 0.36 17.38 -8.01
C GLN A 115 0.36 15.85 -7.98
N PRO A 116 -0.48 15.20 -8.83
CA PRO A 116 -0.56 13.75 -8.88
C PRO A 116 0.80 13.12 -9.20
N GLY A 117 1.12 12.02 -8.53
CA GLY A 117 2.31 11.24 -8.85
C GLY A 117 2.25 10.66 -10.27
N ARG A 118 3.41 10.41 -10.90
CA ARG A 118 3.47 9.75 -12.21
C ARG A 118 2.94 8.32 -12.22
N SER A 119 2.93 7.67 -11.05
CA SER A 119 2.43 6.31 -10.87
C SER A 119 1.46 6.30 -9.70
N PRO A 120 0.32 5.59 -9.81
CA PRO A 120 -0.57 5.32 -8.70
C PRO A 120 0.15 4.67 -7.52
N GLY A 121 -0.44 4.78 -6.35
CA GLY A 121 0.08 4.26 -5.10
C GLY A 121 -0.44 5.07 -3.93
N PHE A 122 0.05 4.77 -2.74
CA PHE A 122 -0.41 5.44 -1.54
C PHE A 122 0.74 5.75 -0.60
N GLY A 123 0.53 6.74 0.26
CA GLY A 123 1.42 7.05 1.36
C GLY A 123 0.73 6.81 2.70
N VAL A 124 1.55 6.54 3.71
CA VAL A 124 1.13 6.46 5.11
C VAL A 124 2.01 7.39 5.93
N GLU A 125 1.37 8.20 6.77
CA GLU A 125 2.03 9.00 7.80
C GLU A 125 1.74 8.35 9.15
N PHE A 126 2.80 8.13 9.93
CA PHE A 126 2.69 7.58 11.28
C PHE A 126 2.75 8.70 12.31
N HIS A 127 2.13 8.50 13.48
CA HIS A 127 2.18 9.47 14.59
C HIS A 127 3.60 9.74 15.09
N SER A 128 4.53 8.82 14.85
CA SER A 128 5.95 8.99 15.17
C SER A 128 6.67 9.98 14.25
N GLY A 129 6.04 10.45 13.17
CA GLY A 129 6.65 11.27 12.12
C GLY A 129 7.32 10.45 11.00
N ALA A 130 7.43 9.13 11.16
CA ALA A 130 7.85 8.24 10.08
C ALA A 130 6.82 8.23 8.94
N ARG A 131 7.24 7.80 7.76
CA ARG A 131 6.37 7.67 6.58
C ARG A 131 6.63 6.38 5.82
N ALA A 132 5.58 5.82 5.21
CA ALA A 132 5.69 4.76 4.21
C ALA A 132 5.17 5.25 2.85
N PHE A 133 5.79 4.76 1.79
CA PHE A 133 5.49 5.09 0.41
C PHE A 133 5.31 3.79 -0.37
N ALA A 134 4.13 3.61 -0.96
CA ALA A 134 3.73 2.38 -1.61
C ALA A 134 3.30 2.61 -3.06
N SER A 135 4.29 2.89 -3.91
CA SER A 135 4.07 3.06 -5.35
C SER A 135 3.72 1.74 -6.02
N PHE A 136 2.72 1.74 -6.90
CA PHE A 136 2.43 0.60 -7.77
C PHE A 136 3.59 0.43 -8.76
N VAL A 137 4.05 -0.81 -8.92
CA VAL A 137 5.19 -1.15 -9.78
C VAL A 137 4.77 -2.03 -10.94
N HIS A 138 3.88 -2.98 -10.69
CA HIS A 138 3.29 -3.81 -11.74
C HIS A 138 1.78 -3.88 -11.57
N ALA A 139 1.09 -3.99 -12.70
CA ALA A 139 -0.33 -4.23 -12.75
C ALA A 139 -0.61 -5.08 -13.99
N MET A 140 -1.33 -6.19 -13.80
CA MET A 140 -1.57 -7.16 -14.86
C MET A 140 -2.96 -7.78 -14.72
N ARG A 141 -3.55 -8.14 -15.87
CA ARG A 141 -4.80 -8.91 -15.87
C ARG A 141 -4.53 -10.34 -15.40
N SER A 142 -5.61 -11.07 -15.10
CA SER A 142 -5.53 -12.47 -14.73
C SER A 142 -4.71 -13.28 -15.75
N GLY A 143 -3.70 -13.99 -15.27
CA GLY A 143 -2.81 -14.85 -16.07
C GLY A 143 -1.72 -14.14 -16.87
N GLN A 144 -1.62 -12.81 -16.82
CA GLN A 144 -0.56 -12.08 -17.52
C GLN A 144 0.72 -11.99 -16.68
N ALA A 145 1.88 -12.03 -17.36
CA ALA A 145 3.17 -11.77 -16.74
C ALA A 145 3.39 -10.26 -16.51
N PRO A 146 4.21 -9.87 -15.50
CA PRO A 146 4.58 -8.48 -15.30
C PRO A 146 5.31 -7.88 -16.50
N GLY A 147 4.83 -6.71 -16.94
CA GLY A 147 5.52 -5.85 -17.90
C GLY A 147 6.66 -5.06 -17.25
N GLN A 148 7.09 -3.98 -17.93
CA GLN A 148 8.14 -3.11 -17.41
C GLN A 148 7.70 -2.43 -16.09
N PRO A 149 8.59 -2.33 -15.09
CA PRO A 149 8.27 -1.63 -13.84
C PRO A 149 7.80 -0.20 -14.08
N PHE A 150 6.70 0.19 -13.44
CA PHE A 150 6.04 1.50 -13.55
C PHE A 150 5.40 1.82 -14.92
N ASP A 151 5.47 0.91 -15.89
CA ASP A 151 4.69 0.97 -17.12
C ASP A 151 3.32 0.32 -16.86
N LEU A 152 2.44 1.10 -16.22
CA LEU A 152 1.18 0.61 -15.69
C LEU A 152 0.03 0.87 -16.68
N PRO A 153 -0.82 -0.12 -16.99
CA PRO A 153 -2.05 0.14 -17.73
C PRO A 153 -3.00 1.01 -16.90
N ALA A 154 -3.92 1.73 -17.56
CA ALA A 154 -4.95 2.50 -16.84
C ALA A 154 -5.94 1.61 -16.08
N GLU A 155 -6.14 0.38 -16.56
CA GLU A 155 -7.08 -0.62 -16.03
C GLU A 155 -6.52 -2.04 -16.13
N VAL A 156 -6.91 -2.91 -15.20
CA VAL A 156 -6.61 -4.35 -15.20
C VAL A 156 -7.89 -5.18 -15.27
#